data_AF-A0A925VTT6-F1
#
_entry.id   AF-A0A925VTT6-F1
#
_cell.length_a   1.000
_cell.length_b   1.000
_cell.length_c   1.000
_cell.angle_alpha   90.00
_cell.angle_beta   90.00
_cell.angle_gamma   90.00
#
_symmetry.space_group_name_H-M   'P 1'
#
loop_
_entity.id
_entity.type
_entity.pdbx_description
1 polymer ?
#
loop_
_entity_poly.entity_id
_entity_poly.type
_entity_poly.pdbx_seq_one_letter_code
_entity_poly.pdbx_strand_id
1 'polypeptide(L)'
;GWLLRQAGIRVLHLDNPVLHDGLEPASMFLQKSHEAVRNLALLYRAEGLGSDTKLLKAALQLHRWGLGEAVRAAFRLRQVQVRRNLLSVSPSLRQLDALKLYWMLTELAE
;
A
#
# COMPACT_ATOMS: atom_id res chain seq x y z
N GLY A 1 -3.19 -9.65 13.95
CA GLY A 1 -3.91 -8.39 14.24
C GLY A 1 -5.40 -8.55 14.04
N TRP A 2 -5.89 -8.46 12.80
CA TRP A 2 -7.32 -8.54 12.47
C TRP A 2 -8.01 -9.84 12.92
N LEU A 3 -7.41 -11.00 12.62
CA LEU A 3 -7.94 -12.30 13.06
C LEU A 3 -8.01 -12.42 14.59
N LEU A 4 -7.00 -11.90 15.30
CA LEU A 4 -7.01 -11.87 16.78
C LEU A 4 -8.15 -11.00 17.30
N ARG A 5 -8.38 -9.83 16.69
CA ARG A 5 -9.50 -8.95 17.02
C ARG A 5 -10.85 -9.62 16.75
N GLN A 6 -11.01 -10.30 15.61
CA GLN A 6 -12.23 -11.04 15.27
C GLN A 6 -12.49 -12.18 16.25
N ALA A 7 -11.44 -12.86 16.71
CA ALA A 7 -11.51 -13.92 17.71
C ALA A 7 -11.64 -13.40 19.17
N GLY A 8 -11.73 -12.08 19.38
CA GLY A 8 -11.80 -11.48 20.73
C GLY A 8 -10.53 -11.65 21.57
N ILE A 9 -9.40 -12.01 20.95
CA ILE A 9 -8.13 -12.23 21.63
C ILE A 9 -7.49 -10.88 21.94
N ARG A 10 -7.25 -10.64 23.24
CA ARG A 10 -6.62 -9.41 23.71
C ARG A 10 -5.17 -9.34 23.23
N VAL A 11 -4.85 -8.32 22.44
CA VAL A 11 -3.47 -8.01 22.03
C VAL A 11 -2.79 -7.24 23.15
N LEU A 12 -1.76 -7.83 23.75
CA LEU A 12 -0.87 -7.16 24.70
C LEU A 12 0.23 -6.45 23.91
N HIS A 13 0.35 -5.14 24.09
CA HIS A 13 1.44 -4.36 23.51
C HIS A 13 2.63 -4.39 24.48
N LEU A 14 3.80 -4.77 23.98
CA LEU A 14 5.05 -4.73 24.73
C LEU A 14 5.75 -3.40 24.47
N ASP A 15 6.33 -2.82 25.51
CA ASP A 15 7.27 -1.70 25.37
C ASP A 15 8.57 -2.23 24.77
N ASN A 16 8.67 -2.17 23.44
CA ASN A 16 9.85 -2.56 22.69
C ASN A 16 10.59 -1.29 22.24
N PRO A 17 11.57 -0.80 23.03
CA PRO A 17 12.30 0.41 22.68
C PRO A 17 12.98 0.23 21.32
N VAL A 18 12.83 1.24 20.48
CA VAL A 18 13.31 1.18 19.10
C VAL A 18 14.82 1.35 19.07
N LEU A 19 15.53 0.26 18.77
CA LEU A 19 16.94 0.28 18.38
C LEU A 19 17.01 0.52 16.87
N HIS A 20 17.43 1.71 16.44
CA HIS A 20 17.62 2.05 15.03
C HIS A 20 19.08 1.84 14.63
N ASP A 21 19.45 0.60 14.27
CA ASP A 21 20.82 0.25 13.83
C ASP A 21 21.07 0.45 12.31
N GLY A 22 20.16 1.09 11.57
CA GLY A 22 20.45 1.43 10.18
C GLY A 22 19.28 2.02 9.41
N LEU A 23 19.58 3.04 8.61
CA LEU A 23 18.65 3.54 7.60
C LEU A 23 18.51 2.47 6.50
N GLU A 24 17.29 1.97 6.30
CA GLU A 24 17.00 1.04 5.20
C GLU A 24 17.12 1.77 3.85
N PRO A 25 17.73 1.16 2.82
CA PRO A 25 17.76 1.74 1.48
C PRO A 25 16.37 1.98 0.91
N ALA A 26 16.16 3.11 0.23
CA ALA A 26 14.87 3.46 -0.37
C ALA A 26 14.31 2.38 -1.31
N SER A 27 15.17 1.65 -2.02
CA SER A 27 14.78 0.52 -2.87
C SER A 27 14.14 -0.62 -2.07
N MET A 28 14.73 -0.99 -0.94
CA MET A 28 14.20 -2.02 -0.03
C MET A 28 12.87 -1.57 0.58
N PHE A 29 12.79 -0.30 1.01
CA PHE A 29 11.55 0.28 1.51
C PHE A 29 10.42 0.23 0.46
N LEU A 30 10.72 0.57 -0.79
CA LEU A 30 9.73 0.54 -1.88
C LEU A 30 9.28 -0.89 -2.21
N GLN A 31 10.20 -1.86 -2.17
CA GLN A 31 9.86 -3.27 -2.35
C GLN A 31 8.90 -3.74 -1.26
N LYS A 32 9.26 -3.54 0.01
CA LYS A 32 8.41 -3.89 1.17
C LYS A 32 7.07 -3.18 1.14
N SER A 33 7.05 -1.92 0.69
CA SER A 33 5.83 -1.15 0.51
C SER A 33 4.92 -1.76 -0.56
N HIS A 34 5.47 -2.25 -1.67
CA HIS A 34 4.71 -2.92 -2.72
C HIS A 34 4.17 -4.27 -2.23
N GLU A 35 4.99 -5.07 -1.56
CA GLU A 35 4.58 -6.33 -0.93
C GLU A 35 3.45 -6.12 0.08
N ALA A 36 3.51 -5.05 0.88
CA ALA A 36 2.43 -4.70 1.81
C ALA A 36 1.11 -4.36 1.09
N VAL A 37 1.16 -3.69 -0.06
CA VAL A 37 -0.04 -3.42 -0.88
C VAL A 37 -0.63 -4.72 -1.43
N ARG A 38 0.21 -5.60 -1.97
CA ARG A 38 -0.20 -6.92 -2.44
C ARG A 38 -0.84 -7.76 -1.32
N ASN A 39 -0.21 -7.80 -0.16
CA ASN A 39 -0.74 -8.51 1.01
C ASN A 39 -2.10 -7.95 1.46
N LEU A 40 -2.28 -6.63 1.40
CA LEU A 40 -3.56 -6.01 1.69
C LEU A 40 -4.64 -6.39 0.67
N ALA A 41 -4.31 -6.46 -0.62
CA ALA A 41 -5.25 -6.91 -1.65
C ALA A 41 -5.63 -8.39 -1.47
N LEU A 42 -4.66 -9.26 -1.18
CA LEU A 42 -4.89 -10.67 -0.87
C LEU A 42 -5.80 -10.84 0.35
N LEU A 43 -5.52 -10.09 1.42
CA LEU A 43 -6.32 -10.12 2.65
C LEU A 43 -7.78 -9.67 2.40
N TYR A 44 -7.96 -8.64 1.56
CA TYR A 44 -9.29 -8.19 1.15
C TYR A 44 -10.04 -9.25 0.33
N ARG A 45 -9.37 -9.91 -0.61
CA ARG A 45 -9.97 -10.96 -1.45
C ARG A 45 -10.35 -12.20 -0.65
N ALA A 46 -9.47 -12.63 0.27
CA ALA A 46 -9.67 -13.83 1.05
C ALA A 46 -10.72 -13.66 2.15
N GLU A 47 -10.70 -12.53 2.87
CA GLU A 47 -11.43 -12.36 4.14
C GLU A 47 -12.32 -11.10 4.17
N GLY A 48 -12.34 -10.28 3.12
CA GLY A 48 -13.02 -8.98 3.13
C GLY A 48 -12.38 -7.93 4.06
N LEU A 49 -11.20 -8.23 4.61
CA LEU A 49 -10.53 -7.42 5.61
C LEU A 49 -9.69 -6.29 4.99
N GLY A 50 -9.46 -5.23 5.78
CA GLY A 50 -8.65 -4.06 5.36
C GLY A 50 -9.42 -3.00 4.56
N SER A 51 -10.72 -3.18 4.35
CA SER A 51 -11.63 -2.21 3.69
C SER A 51 -11.77 -0.90 4.46
N ASP A 52 -11.29 -0.84 5.70
CA ASP A 52 -11.21 0.36 6.53
C ASP A 52 -9.98 1.23 6.24
N THR A 53 -8.95 0.67 5.61
CA THR A 53 -7.71 1.38 5.26
C THR A 53 -7.96 2.45 4.19
N LYS A 54 -7.30 3.61 4.32
CA LYS A 54 -7.47 4.73 3.38
C LYS A 54 -7.14 4.35 1.94
N LEU A 55 -6.07 3.56 1.75
CA LEU A 55 -5.62 3.11 0.44
C LEU A 55 -6.67 2.24 -0.27
N LEU A 56 -7.16 1.20 0.41
CA LEU A 56 -8.15 0.31 -0.19
C LEU A 56 -9.48 1.02 -0.42
N LYS A 57 -9.92 1.88 0.52
CA LYS A 57 -11.12 2.73 0.33
C LYS A 57 -11.03 3.57 -0.94
N ALA A 58 -9.91 4.25 -1.16
CA ALA A 58 -9.71 5.08 -2.33
C ALA A 58 -9.74 4.25 -3.63
N ALA A 59 -9.09 3.08 -3.63
CA ALA A 59 -9.08 2.18 -4.78
C ALA A 59 -10.48 1.63 -5.10
N LEU A 60 -11.23 1.19 -4.08
CA LEU A 60 -12.61 0.71 -4.25
C LEU A 60 -13.56 1.82 -4.72
N GLN A 61 -13.39 3.06 -4.25
CA GLN A 61 -14.16 4.21 -4.72
C GLN A 61 -13.91 4.49 -6.21
N LEU A 62 -12.65 4.48 -6.65
CA LEU A 62 -12.29 4.65 -8.05
C LEU A 62 -12.86 3.54 -8.94
N HIS A 63 -12.81 2.29 -8.47
CA HIS A 63 -13.46 1.18 -9.17
C HIS A 63 -14.98 1.38 -9.27
N ARG A 64 -15.63 1.78 -8.17
CA ARG A 64 -17.08 2.03 -8.14
C ARG A 64 -17.51 3.15 -9.08
N TRP A 65 -16.64 4.13 -9.32
CA TRP A 65 -16.89 5.21 -10.29
C TRP A 65 -16.53 4.84 -11.73
N GLY A 66 -16.03 3.62 -11.99
CA GLY A 66 -15.55 3.21 -13.32
C GLY A 66 -14.24 3.89 -13.74
N LEU A 67 -13.53 4.54 -12.81
CA LEU A 67 -12.30 5.28 -13.09
C LEU A 67 -11.02 4.46 -12.86
N GLY A 68 -11.13 3.24 -12.33
CA GLY A 68 -10.00 2.37 -12.01
C GLY A 68 -9.05 2.18 -13.19
N GLU A 69 -9.57 1.72 -14.34
CA GLU A 69 -8.77 1.49 -15.55
C GLU A 69 -8.15 2.78 -16.11
N ALA A 70 -8.91 3.88 -16.14
CA ALA A 70 -8.42 5.16 -16.60
C ALA A 70 -7.22 5.65 -15.75
N VAL A 71 -7.33 5.54 -14.43
CA VAL A 71 -6.26 5.91 -13.49
C VAL A 71 -5.05 4.97 -13.66
N ARG A 72 -5.27 3.66 -13.80
CA ARG A 72 -4.19 2.69 -14.06
C ARG A 72 -3.44 3.01 -15.35
N ALA A 73 -4.17 3.23 -16.45
CA ALA A 73 -3.57 3.54 -17.75
C ALA A 73 -2.76 4.84 -17.71
N ALA A 74 -3.33 5.90 -17.11
CA ALA A 74 -2.64 7.18 -16.95
C ALA A 74 -1.39 7.06 -16.07
N PHE A 75 -1.47 6.30 -14.97
CA PHE A 75 -0.36 6.17 -14.03
C PHE A 75 0.73 5.21 -14.52
N ARG A 76 0.40 4.21 -15.35
CA ARG A 76 1.37 3.29 -15.97
C ARG A 76 2.49 4.02 -16.71
N LEU A 77 2.19 5.17 -17.32
CA LEU A 77 3.17 6.01 -18.00
C LEU A 77 4.03 6.82 -17.02
N ARG A 78 3.46 7.26 -15.90
CA ARG A 78 4.15 8.09 -14.89
C ARG A 78 4.94 7.29 -13.86
N GLN A 79 4.68 5.99 -13.70
CA GLN A 79 5.26 5.17 -12.63
C GLN A 79 6.79 5.16 -12.64
N VAL A 80 7.44 5.22 -13.81
CA VAL A 80 8.91 5.21 -13.94
C VAL A 80 9.50 6.51 -13.37
N GLN A 81 8.89 7.65 -13.69
CA GLN A 81 9.31 8.95 -13.17
C GLN A 81 9.10 9.02 -11.65
N VAL A 82 7.96 8.51 -11.17
CA VAL A 82 7.65 8.44 -9.74
C VAL A 82 8.67 7.58 -8.99
N ARG A 83 8.98 6.38 -9.49
CA ARG A 83 10.01 5.51 -8.88
C ARG A 83 11.38 6.18 -8.84
N ARG A 84 11.76 6.92 -9.90
CA ARG A 84 13.01 7.69 -9.92
C ARG A 84 13.03 8.79 -8.85
N ASN A 85 11.94 9.54 -8.67
CA ASN A 85 11.85 10.53 -7.60
C ASN A 85 11.94 9.89 -6.21
N LEU A 86 11.28 8.75 -6.00
CA LEU A 86 11.30 8.05 -4.71
C LEU A 86 12.66 7.45 -4.35
N LEU A 87 13.53 7.24 -5.34
CA LEU A 87 14.92 6.81 -5.15
C LEU A 87 15.92 7.99 -5.18
N SER A 88 15.43 9.23 -5.27
CA SER A 88 16.27 10.43 -5.28
C SER A 88 16.54 10.95 -3.87
N VAL A 89 17.37 11.99 -3.77
CA VAL A 89 17.70 12.67 -2.51
C VAL A 89 16.50 13.44 -1.93
N SER A 90 15.48 13.74 -2.75
CA SER A 90 14.27 14.48 -2.31
C SER A 90 12.98 13.77 -2.77
N PRO A 91 12.60 12.67 -2.09
CA PRO A 91 11.43 11.87 -2.44
C PRO A 91 10.12 12.57 -2.03
N SER A 92 9.09 12.44 -2.85
CA SER A 92 7.76 12.99 -2.58
C SER A 92 6.81 11.95 -1.99
N LEU A 93 6.31 12.19 -0.78
CA LEU A 93 5.31 11.33 -0.14
C LEU A 93 4.00 11.26 -0.93
N ARG A 94 3.60 12.34 -1.59
CA ARG A 94 2.41 12.34 -2.47
C ARG A 94 2.59 11.40 -3.66
N GLN A 95 3.81 11.31 -4.20
CA GLN A 95 4.12 10.36 -5.27
C GLN A 95 4.15 8.91 -4.77
N LEU A 96 4.61 8.68 -3.53
CA LEU A 96 4.51 7.38 -2.88
C LEU A 96 3.04 6.93 -2.72
N ASP A 97 2.18 7.82 -2.21
CA ASP A 97 0.74 7.52 -2.06
C ASP A 97 0.10 7.20 -3.41
N ALA A 98 0.41 7.97 -4.46
CA ALA A 98 -0.10 7.75 -5.80
C ALA A 98 0.41 6.42 -6.40
N LEU A 99 1.68 6.06 -6.16
CA LEU A 99 2.26 4.79 -6.58
C LEU A 99 1.58 3.60 -5.88
N LYS A 100 1.34 3.70 -4.57
CA LYS A 100 0.61 2.68 -3.81
C LYS A 100 -0.83 2.52 -4.29
N LEU A 101 -1.50 3.61 -4.64
CA LEU A 101 -2.84 3.58 -5.23
C LEU A 101 -2.85 2.88 -6.59
N TYR A 102 -1.87 3.16 -7.44
CA TYR A 102 -1.69 2.47 -8.71
C TYR A 102 -1.46 0.96 -8.53
N TRP A 103 -0.58 0.57 -7.60
CA TRP A 103 -0.37 -0.84 -7.27
C TRP A 103 -1.66 -1.49 -6.78
N MET A 104 -2.38 -0.85 -5.85
CA MET A 104 -3.65 -1.38 -5.33
C MET A 104 -4.70 -1.56 -6.44
N LEU A 105 -4.86 -0.58 -7.33
CA LEU A 105 -5.78 -0.71 -8.47
C LEU A 105 -5.36 -1.84 -9.43
N THR A 106 -4.04 -2.08 -9.56
CA THR A 106 -3.53 -3.19 -10.37
C THR A 106 -3.85 -4.53 -9.73
N GLU A 107 -3.53 -4.68 -8.45
CA GLU A 107 -3.84 -5.88 -7.66
C GLU A 107 -5.34 -6.16 -7.57
N LEU A 108 -6.21 -5.15 -7.64
CA LEU A 108 -7.67 -5.35 -7.63
C LEU A 108 -8.24 -5.79 -8.99
N ALA A 109 -7.53 -5.52 -10.08
CA ALA A 109 -7.99 -5.85 -11.44
C ALA A 109 -7.53 -7.23 -11.93
N GLU A 110 -6.60 -7.87 -11.23
CA GLU A 110 -6.14 -9.25 -11.50
C GLU A 110 -7.13 -10.31 -11.01
#